data_AF-A0A4Q7PKQ6-F1
#
_entry.id   AF-A0A4Q7PKQ6-F1
#
_cell.length_a   1.000
_cell.length_b   1.000
_cell.length_c   1.000
_cell.angle_alpha   90.00
_cell.angle_beta   90.00
_cell.angle_gamma   90.00
#
_symmetry.space_group_name_H-M   'P 1'
#
loop_
_entity.id
_entity.type
_entity.pdbx_description
1 polymer ?
#
loop_
_entity_poly.entity_id
_entity_poly.type
_entity_poly.pdbx_seq_one_letter_code
_entity_poly.pdbx_strand_id
1 'polypeptide(L)'
;MEGSASENILFLKEAKKTLKKLDDAKQLRSRLSVEDKRLERQVAAAEKALSDEIGSMVRTRKEAITSSYDKELAADQEKLRRLRMKRERAKSQGKAERIREETSELDDETRVLRTRLATLFRQNAIPRFCNSRFFYALYMPRDFWDWVIAVLIFLIAFLAVPCGAFWGFKLENPLVLAGIYFGDITVVSFIYLTVNSRLKLPNLSVLRQGRDMRRHLKSNMKKRRVIIASIRKDRTDDYYDLESYNYEIAKLEAELEKVASRKQEALATFEAVTKRVISDEITEAGREELEALKAAYRENKEHFRKVDGRVREFTIQLTDQYEGYLGKDFLTYDRLDALMEILEQGRASTISEAIVAYRTTRQ
;
A
#
# COMPACT_ATOMS: atom_id res chain seq x y z
N MET A 1 82.53 -37.35 14.61
CA MET A 1 82.81 -38.64 13.99
C MET A 1 84.09 -38.51 13.19
N GLU A 2 85.09 -39.34 13.47
CA GLU A 2 86.25 -39.54 12.58
C GLU A 2 85.81 -40.46 11.44
N GLY A 3 84.93 -39.93 10.58
CA GLY A 3 84.60 -40.56 9.32
C GLY A 3 85.59 -40.11 8.25
N SER A 4 85.88 -41.00 7.28
CA SER A 4 86.64 -40.64 6.08
C SER A 4 86.05 -39.38 5.43
N ALA A 5 86.88 -38.53 4.79
CA ALA A 5 86.39 -37.35 4.06
C ALA A 5 85.22 -37.68 3.09
N SER A 6 85.21 -38.90 2.55
CA SER A 6 84.12 -39.43 1.71
C SER A 6 82.79 -39.61 2.46
N GLU A 7 82.80 -40.00 3.74
CA GLU A 7 81.60 -40.20 4.57
C GLU A 7 80.98 -38.86 4.98
N ASN A 8 81.82 -37.86 5.28
CA ASN A 8 81.37 -36.50 5.58
C ASN A 8 80.73 -35.83 4.35
N ILE A 9 81.27 -36.05 3.15
CA ILE A 9 80.66 -35.60 1.89
C ILE A 9 79.32 -36.32 1.64
N LEU A 10 79.23 -37.62 1.92
CA LEU A 10 77.98 -38.38 1.78
C LEU A 10 76.89 -37.83 2.71
N PHE A 11 77.24 -37.54 3.97
CA PHE A 11 76.35 -36.93 4.96
C PHE A 11 75.81 -35.57 4.50
N LEU A 12 76.66 -34.69 3.96
CA LEU A 12 76.25 -33.39 3.41
C LEU A 12 75.34 -33.54 2.17
N LYS A 13 75.63 -34.52 1.30
CA LYS A 13 74.78 -34.85 0.14
C LYS A 13 73.39 -35.33 0.57
N GLU A 14 73.32 -36.13 1.64
CA GLU A 14 72.05 -36.61 2.18
C GLU A 14 71.26 -35.49 2.87
N ALA A 15 71.94 -34.61 3.63
CA ALA A 15 71.34 -33.40 4.20
C ALA A 15 70.73 -32.50 3.10
N LYS A 16 71.47 -32.27 2.01
CA LYS A 16 71.00 -31.49 0.85
C LYS A 16 69.79 -32.15 0.18
N LYS A 17 69.78 -33.47 0.05
CA LYS A 17 68.66 -34.23 -0.51
C LYS A 17 67.40 -34.14 0.35
N THR A 18 67.55 -34.19 1.68
CA THR A 18 66.43 -34.05 2.63
C THR A 18 65.90 -32.61 2.63
N LEU A 19 66.79 -31.61 2.54
CA LEU A 19 66.41 -30.21 2.35
C LEU A 19 65.61 -29.98 1.06
N LYS A 20 65.99 -30.64 -0.04
CA LYS A 20 65.24 -30.63 -1.31
C LYS A 20 63.84 -31.21 -1.17
N LYS A 21 63.72 -32.39 -0.56
CA LYS A 21 62.42 -33.01 -0.29
C LYS A 21 61.53 -32.12 0.58
N LEU A 22 62.12 -31.42 1.55
CA LEU A 22 61.40 -30.48 2.41
C LEU A 22 60.89 -29.26 1.64
N ASP A 23 61.70 -28.65 0.77
CA ASP A 23 61.27 -27.50 -0.02
C ASP A 23 60.18 -27.86 -1.04
N ASP A 24 60.36 -28.97 -1.77
CA ASP A 24 59.35 -29.49 -2.70
C ASP A 24 58.01 -29.76 -1.97
N ALA A 25 58.07 -30.35 -0.77
CA ALA A 25 56.89 -30.60 0.06
C ALA A 25 56.26 -29.30 0.59
N LYS A 26 57.05 -28.28 0.96
CA LYS A 26 56.54 -26.96 1.38
C LYS A 26 55.85 -26.23 0.23
N GLN A 27 56.42 -26.26 -0.97
CA GLN A 27 55.82 -25.67 -2.16
C GLN A 27 54.50 -26.35 -2.51
N LEU A 28 54.48 -27.70 -2.49
CA LEU A 28 53.26 -28.48 -2.73
C LEU A 28 52.19 -28.18 -1.66
N ARG A 29 52.56 -28.10 -0.38
CA ARG A 29 51.64 -27.73 0.72
C ARG A 29 51.00 -26.36 0.48
N SER A 30 51.79 -25.38 0.06
CA SER A 30 51.30 -24.03 -0.25
C SER A 30 50.26 -24.06 -1.37
N ARG A 31 50.54 -24.78 -2.47
CA ARG A 31 49.61 -24.94 -3.61
C ARG A 31 48.30 -25.59 -3.16
N LEU A 32 48.38 -26.70 -2.43
CA LEU A 32 47.20 -27.42 -1.91
C LEU A 32 46.39 -26.55 -0.95
N SER A 33 47.02 -25.68 -0.15
CA SER A 33 46.32 -24.75 0.75
C SER A 33 45.52 -23.68 -0.01
N VAL A 34 46.06 -23.15 -1.11
CA VAL A 34 45.34 -22.21 -1.97
C VAL A 34 44.18 -22.91 -2.66
N GLU A 35 44.39 -24.13 -3.14
CA GLU A 35 43.35 -24.95 -3.76
C GLU A 35 42.24 -25.35 -2.76
N ASP A 36 42.60 -25.65 -1.51
CA ASP A 36 41.64 -25.98 -0.44
C ASP A 36 40.67 -24.81 -0.20
N LYS A 37 41.21 -23.59 -0.07
CA LYS A 37 40.41 -22.36 0.08
C LYS A 37 39.56 -22.07 -1.16
N ARG A 38 40.06 -22.41 -2.36
CA ARG A 38 39.31 -22.24 -3.61
C ARG A 38 38.12 -23.18 -3.65
N LEU A 39 38.34 -24.47 -3.40
CA LEU A 39 37.31 -25.51 -3.41
C LEU A 39 36.28 -25.28 -2.30
N GLU A 40 36.71 -24.87 -1.09
CA GLU A 40 35.80 -24.50 0.00
C GLU A 40 34.84 -23.36 -0.41
N ARG A 41 35.37 -22.31 -1.04
CA ARG A 41 34.54 -21.21 -1.56
C ARG A 41 33.59 -21.66 -2.66
N GLN A 42 34.03 -22.55 -3.54
CA GLN A 42 33.18 -23.07 -4.62
C GLN A 42 32.05 -23.94 -4.06
N VAL A 43 32.30 -24.79 -3.05
CA VAL A 43 31.26 -25.56 -2.36
C VAL A 43 30.26 -24.63 -1.68
N ALA A 44 30.73 -23.65 -0.90
CA ALA A 44 29.84 -22.69 -0.25
C ALA A 44 29.02 -21.86 -1.24
N ALA A 45 29.61 -21.49 -2.38
CA ALA A 45 28.91 -20.76 -3.44
C ALA A 45 27.85 -21.63 -4.13
N ALA A 46 28.14 -22.90 -4.40
CA ALA A 46 27.20 -23.84 -4.99
C ALA A 46 26.02 -24.15 -4.05
N GLU A 47 26.28 -24.39 -2.75
CA GLU A 47 25.22 -24.57 -1.75
C GLU A 47 24.33 -23.33 -1.62
N LYS A 48 24.92 -22.14 -1.65
CA LYS A 48 24.17 -20.89 -1.63
C LYS A 48 23.33 -20.71 -2.90
N ALA A 49 23.90 -20.97 -4.08
CA ALA A 49 23.20 -20.85 -5.35
C ALA A 49 21.96 -21.75 -5.37
N LEU A 50 22.08 -23.01 -4.93
CA LEU A 50 20.95 -23.93 -4.81
C LEU A 50 19.88 -23.43 -3.84
N SER A 51 20.28 -22.93 -2.66
CA SER A 51 19.34 -22.36 -1.70
C SER A 51 18.61 -21.13 -2.25
N ASP A 52 19.32 -20.24 -2.96
CA ASP A 52 18.75 -19.04 -3.56
C ASP A 52 17.78 -19.39 -4.70
N GLU A 53 18.13 -20.40 -5.51
CA GLU A 53 17.25 -20.93 -6.56
C GLU A 53 15.96 -21.52 -5.98
N ILE A 54 16.05 -22.37 -4.95
CA ILE A 54 14.89 -22.90 -4.22
C ILE A 54 14.01 -21.76 -3.70
N GLY A 55 14.61 -20.78 -3.03
CA GLY A 55 13.90 -19.63 -2.48
C GLY A 55 13.15 -18.84 -3.57
N SER A 56 13.82 -18.58 -4.69
CA SER A 56 13.26 -17.85 -5.83
C SER A 56 12.11 -18.61 -6.51
N MET A 57 12.25 -19.92 -6.71
CA MET A 57 11.25 -20.76 -7.37
C MET A 57 10.02 -20.94 -6.50
N VAL A 58 10.21 -21.21 -5.20
CA VAL A 58 9.11 -21.31 -4.21
C VAL A 58 8.32 -20.00 -4.18
N ARG A 59 9.01 -18.86 -4.15
CA ARG A 59 8.36 -17.55 -4.18
C ARG A 59 7.56 -17.35 -5.47
N THR A 60 8.17 -17.60 -6.63
CA THR A 60 7.53 -17.41 -7.94
C THR A 60 6.29 -18.28 -8.10
N ARG A 61 6.37 -19.57 -7.74
CA ARG A 61 5.24 -20.50 -7.82
C ARG A 61 4.12 -20.11 -6.83
N LYS A 62 4.47 -19.68 -5.62
CA LYS A 62 3.50 -19.16 -4.65
C LYS A 62 2.79 -17.92 -5.18
N GLU A 63 3.53 -16.97 -5.73
CA GLU A 63 3.00 -15.74 -6.33
C GLU A 63 2.05 -16.04 -7.50
N ALA A 64 2.39 -17.01 -8.36
CA ALA A 64 1.53 -17.48 -9.45
C ALA A 64 0.19 -18.04 -8.95
N ILE A 65 0.20 -18.87 -7.89
CA ILE A 65 -1.01 -19.38 -7.25
C ILE A 65 -1.84 -18.20 -6.72
N THR A 66 -1.23 -17.31 -5.92
CA THR A 66 -1.96 -16.18 -5.34
C THR A 66 -2.53 -15.25 -6.40
N SER A 67 -1.77 -14.93 -7.44
CA SER A 67 -2.16 -13.99 -8.49
C SER A 67 -3.40 -14.45 -9.24
N SER A 68 -3.51 -15.75 -9.52
CA SER A 68 -4.65 -16.32 -10.24
C SER A 68 -5.93 -16.21 -9.40
N TYR A 69 -5.88 -16.62 -8.12
CA TYR A 69 -7.01 -16.48 -7.20
C TYR A 69 -7.37 -15.02 -6.93
N ASP A 70 -6.38 -14.13 -6.76
CA ASP A 70 -6.63 -12.72 -6.49
C ASP A 70 -7.30 -12.01 -7.68
N LYS A 71 -6.96 -12.39 -8.91
CA LYS A 71 -7.66 -11.89 -10.11
C LYS A 71 -9.13 -12.31 -10.14
N GLU A 72 -9.43 -13.59 -9.86
CA GLU A 72 -10.81 -14.07 -9.82
C GLU A 72 -11.61 -13.40 -8.70
N LEU A 73 -11.06 -13.33 -7.49
CA LEU A 73 -11.67 -12.64 -6.36
C LEU A 73 -11.94 -11.16 -6.67
N ALA A 74 -10.99 -10.46 -7.30
CA ALA A 74 -11.18 -9.07 -7.68
C ALA A 74 -12.30 -8.90 -8.73
N ALA A 75 -12.36 -9.78 -9.74
CA ALA A 75 -13.41 -9.75 -10.75
C ALA A 75 -14.80 -10.00 -10.14
N ASP A 76 -14.92 -10.96 -9.23
CA ASP A 76 -16.20 -11.27 -8.57
C ASP A 76 -16.60 -10.21 -7.55
N GLN A 77 -15.65 -9.61 -6.84
CA GLN A 77 -15.91 -8.43 -6.00
C GLN A 77 -16.41 -7.25 -6.84
N GLU A 78 -15.88 -7.03 -8.04
CA GLU A 78 -16.37 -6.00 -8.94
C GLU A 78 -17.79 -6.29 -9.41
N LYS A 79 -18.09 -7.54 -9.80
CA LYS A 79 -19.46 -7.97 -10.15
C LYS A 79 -20.42 -7.73 -8.97
N LEU A 80 -20.01 -8.06 -7.75
CA LEU A 80 -20.79 -7.84 -6.53
C LEU A 80 -21.09 -6.36 -6.31
N ARG A 81 -20.08 -5.49 -6.47
CA ARG A 81 -20.28 -4.02 -6.40
C ARG A 81 -21.26 -3.54 -7.45
N ARG A 82 -21.14 -4.01 -8.69
CA ARG A 82 -22.04 -3.66 -9.80
C ARG A 82 -23.48 -4.11 -9.52
N LEU A 83 -23.69 -5.32 -9.01
CA LEU A 83 -25.02 -5.82 -8.63
C LEU A 83 -25.63 -5.01 -7.48
N ARG A 84 -24.87 -4.70 -6.44
CA ARG A 84 -25.33 -3.83 -5.35
C ARG A 84 -25.73 -2.44 -5.85
N MET A 85 -24.97 -1.85 -6.77
CA MET A 85 -25.34 -0.58 -7.41
C MET A 85 -26.63 -0.71 -8.23
N LYS A 86 -26.82 -1.79 -8.99
CA LYS A 86 -28.06 -2.05 -9.74
C LYS A 86 -29.26 -2.18 -8.79
N ARG A 87 -29.11 -2.92 -7.69
CA ARG A 87 -30.12 -3.06 -6.63
C ARG A 87 -30.51 -1.71 -6.04
N GLU A 88 -29.54 -0.89 -5.64
CA GLU A 88 -29.83 0.44 -5.08
C GLU A 88 -30.49 1.37 -6.11
N ARG A 89 -30.12 1.27 -7.40
CA ARG A 89 -30.79 2.00 -8.48
C ARG A 89 -32.24 1.56 -8.61
N ALA A 90 -32.51 0.25 -8.69
CA ALA A 90 -33.86 -0.31 -8.76
C ALA A 90 -34.71 0.15 -7.55
N LYS A 91 -34.15 0.08 -6.34
CA LYS A 91 -34.79 0.59 -5.12
C LYS A 91 -35.12 2.08 -5.20
N SER A 92 -34.18 2.90 -5.67
CA SER A 92 -34.41 4.35 -5.81
C SER A 92 -35.45 4.69 -6.86
N GLN A 93 -35.49 3.93 -7.95
CA GLN A 93 -36.48 4.04 -9.02
C GLN A 93 -37.86 3.64 -8.50
N GLY A 94 -37.99 2.49 -7.85
CA GLY A 94 -39.24 2.05 -7.25
C GLY A 94 -39.77 3.03 -6.19
N LYS A 95 -38.89 3.61 -5.35
CA LYS A 95 -39.29 4.68 -4.41
C LYS A 95 -39.80 5.92 -5.15
N ALA A 96 -39.19 6.30 -6.27
CA ALA A 96 -39.62 7.43 -7.06
C ALA A 96 -40.97 7.17 -7.75
N GLU A 97 -41.19 5.94 -8.24
CA GLU A 97 -42.45 5.51 -8.83
C GLU A 97 -43.57 5.49 -7.81
N ARG A 98 -43.35 4.88 -6.64
CA ARG A 98 -44.29 4.91 -5.52
C ARG A 98 -44.64 6.32 -5.06
N ILE A 99 -43.66 7.22 -4.98
CA ILE A 99 -43.92 8.65 -4.68
C ILE A 99 -44.84 9.24 -5.75
N ARG A 100 -44.59 8.97 -7.04
CA ARG A 100 -45.44 9.50 -8.13
C ARG A 100 -46.85 8.96 -8.07
N GLU A 101 -47.01 7.66 -7.81
CA GLU A 101 -48.31 7.01 -7.69
C GLU A 101 -49.08 7.56 -6.48
N GLU A 102 -48.50 7.51 -5.27
CA GLU A 102 -49.15 7.97 -4.04
C GLU A 102 -49.38 9.49 -3.99
N THR A 103 -48.61 10.30 -4.73
CA THR A 103 -48.81 11.75 -4.79
C THR A 103 -49.57 12.23 -6.03
N SER A 104 -49.94 11.33 -6.96
CA SER A 104 -50.60 11.68 -8.23
C SER A 104 -51.91 12.45 -8.00
N GLU A 105 -52.81 11.91 -7.16
CA GLU A 105 -54.08 12.54 -6.81
C GLU A 105 -53.88 13.92 -6.17
N LEU A 106 -52.92 14.05 -5.24
CA LEU A 106 -52.61 15.33 -4.60
C LEU A 106 -52.03 16.36 -5.57
N ASP A 107 -51.24 15.91 -6.55
CA ASP A 107 -50.64 16.76 -7.57
C ASP A 107 -51.72 17.24 -8.56
N ASP A 108 -52.66 16.38 -8.94
CA ASP A 108 -53.83 16.72 -9.76
C ASP A 108 -54.79 17.68 -9.03
N GLU A 109 -55.15 17.40 -7.78
CA GLU A 109 -55.91 18.32 -6.94
C GLU A 109 -55.24 19.70 -6.84
N THR A 110 -53.91 19.71 -6.65
CA THR A 110 -53.12 20.95 -6.57
C THR A 110 -53.16 21.71 -7.89
N ARG A 111 -53.08 21.02 -9.03
CA ARG A 111 -53.16 21.61 -10.37
C ARG A 111 -54.55 22.20 -10.62
N VAL A 112 -55.62 21.48 -10.27
CA VAL A 112 -57.00 21.95 -10.39
C VAL A 112 -57.23 23.16 -9.49
N LEU A 113 -56.81 23.12 -8.22
CA LEU A 113 -56.95 24.25 -7.28
C LEU A 113 -56.20 25.50 -7.73
N ARG A 114 -54.99 25.37 -8.29
CA ARG A 114 -54.25 26.51 -8.84
C ARG A 114 -54.97 27.13 -10.03
N THR A 115 -55.49 26.29 -10.93
CA THR A 115 -56.24 26.73 -12.10
C THR A 115 -57.52 27.44 -11.68
N ARG A 116 -58.28 26.84 -10.76
CA ARG A 116 -59.51 27.41 -10.19
C ARG A 116 -59.25 28.74 -9.47
N LEU A 117 -58.13 28.86 -8.75
CA LEU A 117 -57.73 30.11 -8.10
C LEU A 117 -57.40 31.19 -9.15
N ALA A 118 -56.69 30.84 -10.22
CA ALA A 118 -56.36 31.79 -11.29
C ALA A 118 -57.61 32.24 -12.06
N THR A 119 -58.54 31.34 -12.35
CA THR A 119 -59.79 31.66 -13.06
C THR A 119 -60.70 32.54 -12.19
N LEU A 120 -60.81 32.25 -10.89
CA LEU A 120 -61.58 33.06 -9.94
C LEU A 120 -61.09 34.51 -9.85
N PHE A 121 -59.77 34.74 -9.84
CA PHE A 121 -59.22 36.09 -9.83
C PHE A 121 -59.42 36.80 -11.19
N ARG A 122 -59.32 36.06 -12.30
CA ARG A 122 -59.54 36.61 -13.65
C ARG A 122 -61.01 37.02 -13.89
N GLN A 123 -61.97 36.20 -13.46
CA GLN A 123 -63.40 36.47 -13.61
C GLN A 123 -63.87 37.72 -12.85
N ASN A 124 -63.29 37.98 -11.68
CA ASN A 124 -63.63 39.12 -10.84
C ASN A 124 -62.76 40.37 -11.14
N ALA A 125 -62.01 40.39 -12.25
CA ALA A 125 -61.10 41.46 -12.65
C ALA A 125 -60.10 41.88 -11.55
N ILE A 126 -59.70 40.95 -10.68
CA ILE A 126 -58.80 41.22 -9.55
C ILE A 126 -57.35 41.14 -10.05
N PRO A 127 -56.51 42.16 -9.78
CA PRO A 127 -55.09 42.11 -10.13
C PRO A 127 -54.38 40.89 -9.52
N ARG A 128 -53.42 40.30 -10.26
CA ARG A 128 -52.64 39.13 -9.82
C ARG A 128 -51.90 39.37 -8.49
N PHE A 129 -51.54 40.61 -8.17
CA PHE A 129 -50.89 40.98 -6.91
C PHE A 129 -51.73 40.65 -5.67
N CYS A 130 -53.06 40.74 -5.77
CA CYS A 130 -53.97 40.37 -4.67
C CYS A 130 -53.96 38.87 -4.35
N ASN A 131 -53.44 38.05 -5.28
CA ASN A 131 -53.20 36.63 -5.09
C ASN A 131 -51.78 36.37 -4.54
N SER A 132 -51.13 37.31 -3.86
CA SER A 132 -49.80 37.09 -3.26
C SER A 132 -49.89 36.79 -1.77
N ARG A 133 -48.88 36.09 -1.21
CA ARG A 133 -48.81 35.86 0.25
C ARG A 133 -48.68 37.18 1.02
N PHE A 134 -47.93 38.15 0.48
CA PHE A 134 -47.75 39.46 1.07
C PHE A 134 -49.05 40.27 1.15
N PHE A 135 -49.88 40.24 0.08
CA PHE A 135 -51.19 40.88 0.11
C PHE A 135 -52.08 40.31 1.21
N TYR A 136 -52.15 38.98 1.32
CA TYR A 136 -52.94 38.35 2.37
C TYR A 136 -52.42 38.64 3.79
N ALA A 137 -51.09 38.68 3.97
CA ALA A 137 -50.48 39.01 5.26
C ALA A 137 -50.72 40.47 5.68
N LEU A 138 -50.62 41.42 4.74
CA LEU A 138 -50.75 42.84 5.03
C LEU A 138 -52.21 43.29 5.23
N TYR A 139 -53.13 42.81 4.39
CA TYR A 139 -54.51 43.31 4.38
C TYR A 139 -55.49 42.44 5.16
N MET A 140 -55.16 41.18 5.42
CA MET A 140 -56.04 40.23 6.09
C MET A 140 -55.25 39.14 6.85
N PRO A 141 -54.41 39.53 7.83
CA PRO A 141 -53.63 38.60 8.63
C PRO A 141 -54.54 37.69 9.46
N ARG A 142 -54.14 36.42 9.60
CA ARG A 142 -54.86 35.44 10.43
C ARG A 142 -53.92 34.48 11.15
N ASP A 143 -52.85 34.05 10.48
CA ASP A 143 -51.84 33.18 11.09
C ASP A 143 -50.76 34.02 11.81
N PHE A 144 -50.12 33.48 12.84
CA PHE A 144 -49.01 34.15 13.54
C PHE A 144 -47.90 34.60 12.57
N TRP A 145 -47.56 33.74 11.60
CA TRP A 145 -46.57 34.05 10.57
C TRP A 145 -47.00 35.17 9.61
N ASP A 146 -48.30 35.38 9.41
CA ASP A 146 -48.78 36.50 8.60
C ASP A 146 -48.60 37.82 9.36
N TRP A 147 -48.78 37.82 10.69
CA TRP A 147 -48.46 38.96 11.56
C TRP A 147 -46.96 39.27 11.57
N VAL A 148 -46.10 38.26 11.66
CA VAL A 148 -44.64 38.45 11.55
C VAL A 148 -44.27 39.11 10.22
N ILE A 149 -44.86 38.66 9.11
CA ILE A 149 -44.63 39.29 7.79
C ILE A 149 -45.15 40.72 7.77
N ALA A 150 -46.33 40.99 8.33
CA ALA A 150 -46.89 42.35 8.38
C ALA A 150 -46.00 43.30 9.20
N VAL A 151 -45.49 42.85 10.36
CA VAL A 151 -44.54 43.60 11.19
C VAL A 151 -43.23 43.84 10.44
N LEU A 152 -42.71 42.83 9.72
CA LEU A 152 -41.50 43.00 8.93
C LEU A 152 -41.70 44.04 7.81
N ILE A 153 -42.83 43.99 7.10
CA ILE A 153 -43.18 44.99 6.08
C ILE A 153 -43.30 46.38 6.71
N PHE A 154 -43.91 46.48 7.90
CA PHE A 154 -44.01 47.73 8.65
C PHE A 154 -42.64 48.28 9.03
N LEU A 155 -41.75 47.46 9.57
CA LEU A 155 -40.37 47.86 9.88
C LEU A 155 -39.61 48.29 8.63
N ILE A 156 -39.78 47.60 7.50
CA ILE A 156 -39.15 48.01 6.25
C ILE A 156 -39.68 49.38 5.81
N ALA A 157 -41.01 49.54 5.79
CA ALA A 157 -41.66 50.76 5.33
C ALA A 157 -41.33 51.96 6.22
N PHE A 158 -41.41 51.82 7.55
CA PHE A 158 -41.31 52.95 8.46
C PHE A 158 -39.97 53.09 9.18
N LEU A 159 -39.06 52.12 9.10
CA LEU A 159 -37.73 52.22 9.70
C LEU A 159 -36.66 52.19 8.60
N ALA A 160 -36.66 51.14 7.76
CA ALA A 160 -35.60 50.98 6.77
C ALA A 160 -35.65 52.03 5.65
N VAL A 161 -36.84 52.38 5.14
CA VAL A 161 -36.99 53.36 4.06
C VAL A 161 -36.63 54.79 4.53
N PRO A 162 -37.15 55.31 5.66
CA PRO A 162 -36.78 56.64 6.14
C PRO A 162 -35.31 56.73 6.57
N CYS A 163 -34.77 55.73 7.28
CA CYS A 163 -33.35 55.71 7.66
C CYS A 163 -32.42 55.57 6.45
N GLY A 164 -32.81 54.74 5.48
CA GLY A 164 -32.07 54.56 4.22
C GLY A 164 -32.03 55.85 3.41
N ALA A 165 -33.15 56.57 3.31
CA ALA A 165 -33.20 57.90 2.69
C ALA A 165 -32.31 58.90 3.45
N PHE A 166 -32.42 58.97 4.77
CA PHE A 166 -31.64 59.89 5.60
C PHE A 166 -30.12 59.71 5.46
N TRP A 167 -29.63 58.47 5.55
CA TRP A 167 -28.20 58.18 5.38
C TRP A 167 -27.73 58.28 3.93
N GLY A 168 -28.55 57.86 2.96
CA GLY A 168 -28.23 57.94 1.54
C GLY A 168 -28.04 59.37 1.04
N PHE A 169 -28.83 60.32 1.55
CA PHE A 169 -28.71 61.73 1.22
C PHE A 169 -27.75 62.52 2.13
N LYS A 170 -27.07 61.86 3.09
CA LYS A 170 -26.12 62.48 4.05
C LYS A 170 -26.69 63.74 4.72
N LEU A 171 -27.93 63.67 5.16
CA LEU A 171 -28.64 64.81 5.74
C LEU A 171 -28.25 64.98 7.22
N GLU A 172 -27.79 66.18 7.60
CA GLU A 172 -27.37 66.47 8.99
C GLU A 172 -28.48 67.07 9.86
N ASN A 173 -29.59 67.52 9.25
CA ASN A 173 -30.61 68.29 9.93
C ASN A 173 -31.81 67.41 10.38
N PRO A 174 -32.14 67.35 11.69
CA PRO A 174 -33.24 66.53 12.21
C PRO A 174 -34.62 66.95 11.70
N LEU A 175 -34.81 68.20 11.26
CA LEU A 175 -36.07 68.66 10.67
C LEU A 175 -36.34 68.03 9.30
N VAL A 176 -35.28 67.73 8.53
CA VAL A 176 -35.43 67.05 7.23
C VAL A 176 -35.85 65.60 7.43
N LEU A 177 -35.36 64.95 8.49
CA LEU A 177 -35.81 63.62 8.87
C LEU A 177 -37.31 63.59 9.19
N ALA A 178 -37.80 64.57 9.98
CA ALA A 178 -39.23 64.70 10.26
C ALA A 178 -40.07 64.89 8.98
N GLY A 179 -39.58 65.67 8.02
CA GLY A 179 -40.21 65.83 6.71
C GLY A 179 -40.25 64.54 5.89
N ILE A 180 -39.17 63.75 5.88
CA ILE A 180 -39.10 62.44 5.20
C ILE A 180 -40.12 61.46 5.81
N TYR A 181 -40.17 61.36 7.14
CA TYR A 181 -41.15 60.51 7.83
C TYR A 181 -42.60 60.93 7.55
N PHE A 182 -42.88 62.24 7.54
CA PHE A 182 -44.22 62.75 7.21
C PHE A 182 -44.63 62.41 5.77
N GLY A 183 -43.72 62.59 4.81
CA GLY A 183 -43.92 62.20 3.42
C GLY A 183 -44.16 60.70 3.27
N ASP A 184 -43.30 59.88 3.89
CA ASP A 184 -43.42 58.41 3.85
C ASP A 184 -44.74 57.93 4.45
N ILE A 185 -45.11 58.40 5.65
CA ILE A 185 -46.39 58.05 6.29
C ILE A 185 -47.57 58.45 5.41
N THR A 186 -47.53 59.62 4.80
CA THR A 186 -48.60 60.10 3.93
C THR A 186 -48.73 59.19 2.69
N VAL A 187 -47.63 58.87 2.02
CA VAL A 187 -47.61 58.03 0.82
C VAL A 187 -48.04 56.60 1.14
N VAL A 188 -47.46 55.99 2.18
CA VAL A 188 -47.77 54.61 2.59
C VAL A 188 -49.23 54.49 3.04
N SER A 189 -49.74 55.45 3.82
CA SER A 189 -51.13 55.47 4.26
C SER A 189 -52.09 55.66 3.09
N PHE A 190 -51.76 56.54 2.14
CA PHE A 190 -52.57 56.76 0.94
C PHE A 190 -52.67 55.50 0.07
N ILE A 191 -51.54 54.82 -0.16
CA ILE A 191 -51.50 53.55 -0.90
C ILE A 191 -52.33 52.49 -0.18
N TYR A 192 -52.14 52.34 1.14
CA TYR A 192 -52.86 51.34 1.94
C TYR A 192 -54.37 51.57 1.92
N LEU A 193 -54.83 52.81 2.11
CA LEU A 193 -56.25 53.17 2.08
C LEU A 193 -56.86 52.97 0.69
N THR A 194 -56.13 53.33 -0.37
CA THR A 194 -56.60 53.15 -1.76
C THR A 194 -56.80 51.68 -2.10
N VAL A 195 -55.86 50.82 -1.73
CA VAL A 195 -55.96 49.36 -1.92
C VAL A 195 -57.09 48.77 -1.06
N ASN A 196 -57.20 49.20 0.21
CA ASN A 196 -58.25 48.72 1.10
C ASN A 196 -59.66 49.09 0.59
N SER A 197 -59.84 50.33 0.14
CA SER A 197 -61.13 50.83 -0.36
C SER A 197 -61.52 50.25 -1.73
N ARG A 198 -60.61 50.29 -2.71
CA ARG A 198 -60.94 49.89 -4.10
C ARG A 198 -60.83 48.39 -4.39
N LEU A 199 -59.95 47.67 -3.68
CA LEU A 199 -59.66 46.27 -4.03
C LEU A 199 -60.19 45.27 -2.99
N LYS A 200 -60.12 45.60 -1.70
CA LYS A 200 -60.44 44.65 -0.62
C LYS A 200 -61.92 44.64 -0.24
N LEU A 201 -62.52 45.81 0.02
CA LEU A 201 -63.92 45.91 0.44
C LEU A 201 -64.92 45.32 -0.59
N PRO A 202 -64.85 45.66 -1.90
CA PRO A 202 -65.82 45.14 -2.87
C PRO A 202 -65.63 43.64 -3.17
N ASN A 203 -64.41 43.12 -3.07
CA ASN A 203 -64.07 41.74 -3.42
C ASN A 203 -63.81 40.85 -2.19
N LEU A 204 -64.33 41.22 -1.02
CA LEU A 204 -63.99 40.55 0.24
C LEU A 204 -64.36 39.06 0.24
N SER A 205 -65.51 38.70 -0.33
CA SER A 205 -65.97 37.31 -0.48
C SER A 205 -65.04 36.49 -1.37
N VAL A 206 -64.65 37.04 -2.52
CA VAL A 206 -63.73 36.43 -3.50
C VAL A 206 -62.34 36.25 -2.89
N LEU A 207 -61.84 37.23 -2.14
CA LEU A 207 -60.55 37.15 -1.45
C LEU A 207 -60.56 36.11 -0.32
N ARG A 208 -61.67 35.95 0.41
CA ARG A 208 -61.84 34.87 1.40
C ARG A 208 -61.82 33.50 0.72
N GLN A 209 -62.57 33.32 -0.35
CA GLN A 209 -62.59 32.07 -1.12
C GLN A 209 -61.19 31.74 -1.70
N GLY A 210 -60.47 32.73 -2.22
CA GLY A 210 -59.09 32.58 -2.67
C GLY A 210 -58.12 32.18 -1.54
N ARG A 211 -58.33 32.68 -0.32
CA ARG A 211 -57.55 32.28 0.86
C ARG A 211 -57.80 30.81 1.23
N ASP A 212 -59.05 30.36 1.20
CA ASP A 212 -59.38 28.98 1.55
C ASP A 212 -58.75 28.02 0.54
N MET A 213 -58.81 28.32 -0.76
CA MET A 213 -58.09 27.57 -1.79
C MET A 213 -56.56 27.54 -1.53
N ARG A 214 -55.96 28.66 -1.11
CA ARG A 214 -54.54 28.71 -0.71
C ARG A 214 -54.23 27.86 0.52
N ARG A 215 -55.16 27.78 1.48
CA ARG A 215 -55.02 26.93 2.66
C ARG A 215 -55.06 25.46 2.26
N HIS A 216 -55.97 25.06 1.37
CA HIS A 216 -56.01 23.72 0.78
C HIS A 216 -54.70 23.39 0.04
N LEU A 217 -54.18 24.31 -0.79
CA LEU A 217 -52.88 24.15 -1.46
C LEU A 217 -51.72 23.93 -0.45
N LYS A 218 -51.67 24.71 0.64
CA LYS A 218 -50.67 24.51 1.71
C LYS A 218 -50.84 23.14 2.39
N SER A 219 -52.08 22.71 2.61
CA SER A 219 -52.39 21.41 3.22
C SER A 219 -51.92 20.26 2.32
N ASN A 220 -52.24 20.29 1.02
CA ASN A 220 -51.81 19.27 0.06
C ASN A 220 -50.28 19.19 -0.05
N MET A 221 -49.59 20.33 -0.03
CA MET A 221 -48.11 20.33 0.03
C MET A 221 -47.56 19.71 1.31
N LYS A 222 -48.22 19.90 2.47
CA LYS A 222 -47.82 19.25 3.73
C LYS A 222 -48.05 17.74 3.65
N LYS A 223 -49.23 17.31 3.20
CA LYS A 223 -49.56 15.88 3.01
C LYS A 223 -48.53 15.20 2.09
N ARG A 224 -48.22 15.81 0.94
CA ARG A 224 -47.19 15.34 0.01
C ARG A 224 -45.82 15.18 0.67
N ARG A 225 -45.39 16.14 1.51
CA ARG A 225 -44.13 16.02 2.26
C ARG A 225 -44.14 14.87 3.26
N VAL A 226 -45.27 14.65 3.94
CA VAL A 226 -45.41 13.54 4.89
C VAL A 226 -45.33 12.20 4.15
N ILE A 227 -46.00 12.04 3.01
CA ILE A 227 -45.94 10.84 2.16
C ILE A 227 -44.51 10.59 1.67
N ILE A 228 -43.82 11.62 1.17
CA ILE A 228 -42.41 11.48 0.75
C ILE A 228 -41.53 11.06 1.94
N ALA A 229 -41.77 11.62 3.13
CA ALA A 229 -41.01 11.28 4.33
C ALA A 229 -41.29 9.85 4.81
N SER A 230 -42.53 9.37 4.74
CA SER A 230 -42.88 8.00 5.11
C SER A 230 -42.24 6.99 4.17
N ILE A 231 -42.32 7.18 2.84
CA ILE A 231 -41.69 6.29 1.85
C ILE A 231 -40.15 6.28 2.00
N ARG A 232 -39.54 7.40 2.36
CA ARG A 232 -38.09 7.46 2.62
C ARG A 232 -37.69 6.69 3.87
N LYS A 233 -38.48 6.82 4.95
CA LYS A 233 -38.24 6.14 6.23
C LYS A 233 -38.64 4.66 6.20
N ASP A 234 -39.43 4.26 5.20
CA ASP A 234 -39.88 2.90 5.03
C ASP A 234 -38.69 1.94 4.93
N ARG A 235 -38.73 0.92 5.78
CA ARG A 235 -37.67 -0.08 5.94
C ARG A 235 -37.96 -1.34 5.13
N THR A 236 -39.21 -1.59 4.76
CA THR A 236 -39.57 -2.75 3.96
C THR A 236 -39.22 -2.50 2.50
N ASP A 237 -38.57 -3.48 1.90
CA ASP A 237 -38.11 -3.44 0.51
C ASP A 237 -39.01 -4.29 -0.41
N ASP A 238 -40.00 -4.97 0.15
CA ASP A 238 -40.89 -5.96 -0.50
C ASP A 238 -41.68 -5.36 -1.67
N TYR A 239 -41.95 -4.06 -1.64
CA TYR A 239 -42.66 -3.36 -2.73
C TYR A 239 -41.82 -3.22 -4.02
N TYR A 240 -40.50 -3.38 -3.96
CA TYR A 240 -39.59 -3.01 -5.04
C TYR A 240 -38.99 -4.20 -5.82
N ASP A 241 -39.51 -5.41 -5.64
CA ASP A 241 -39.05 -6.66 -6.30
C ASP A 241 -37.52 -6.82 -6.31
N LEU A 242 -36.90 -6.65 -5.14
CA LEU A 242 -35.44 -6.72 -4.98
C LEU A 242 -34.94 -8.13 -4.63
N GLU A 243 -35.83 -9.12 -4.54
CA GLU A 243 -35.49 -10.49 -4.13
C GLU A 243 -34.53 -11.15 -5.11
N SER A 244 -34.73 -10.97 -6.43
CA SER A 244 -33.82 -11.50 -7.45
C SER A 244 -32.39 -10.95 -7.26
N TYR A 245 -32.26 -9.65 -6.98
CA TYR A 245 -30.96 -9.04 -6.70
C TYR A 245 -30.36 -9.56 -5.39
N ASN A 246 -31.16 -9.73 -4.34
CA ASN A 246 -30.70 -10.28 -3.07
C ASN A 246 -30.19 -11.72 -3.25
N TYR A 247 -30.91 -12.55 -4.02
CA TYR A 247 -30.50 -13.91 -4.34
C TYR A 247 -29.19 -13.95 -5.12
N GLU A 248 -29.05 -13.14 -6.18
CA GLU A 248 -27.82 -13.06 -6.97
C GLU A 248 -26.63 -12.57 -6.14
N ILE A 249 -26.84 -11.57 -5.28
CA ILE A 249 -25.83 -11.06 -4.35
C ILE A 249 -25.39 -12.16 -3.38
N ALA A 250 -26.34 -12.85 -2.74
CA ALA A 250 -26.03 -13.93 -1.80
C ALA A 250 -25.31 -15.10 -2.48
N LYS A 251 -25.73 -15.47 -3.69
CA LYS A 251 -25.06 -16.49 -4.49
C LYS A 251 -23.62 -16.11 -4.80
N LEU A 252 -23.37 -14.88 -5.25
CA LEU A 252 -22.03 -14.40 -5.59
C LEU A 252 -21.15 -14.23 -4.35
N GLU A 253 -21.72 -13.84 -3.20
CA GLU A 253 -21.02 -13.80 -1.91
C GLU A 253 -20.59 -15.19 -1.47
N ALA A 254 -21.46 -16.20 -1.59
CA ALA A 254 -21.13 -17.58 -1.30
C ALA A 254 -20.07 -18.14 -2.27
N GLU A 255 -20.11 -17.76 -3.56
CA GLU A 255 -19.05 -18.11 -4.53
C GLU A 255 -17.71 -17.47 -4.16
N LEU A 256 -17.70 -16.18 -3.79
CA LEU A 256 -16.51 -15.48 -3.30
C LEU A 256 -15.88 -16.17 -2.08
N GLU A 257 -16.70 -16.57 -1.11
CA GLU A 257 -16.24 -17.28 0.08
C GLU A 257 -15.63 -18.64 -0.28
N LYS A 258 -16.27 -19.39 -1.19
CA LYS A 258 -15.72 -20.66 -1.70
C LYS A 258 -14.38 -20.47 -2.41
N VAL A 259 -14.23 -19.44 -3.25
CA VAL A 259 -12.96 -19.16 -3.94
C VAL A 259 -11.88 -18.73 -2.94
N ALA A 260 -12.23 -17.92 -1.95
CA ALA A 260 -11.30 -17.50 -0.90
C ALA A 260 -10.83 -18.69 -0.03
N SER A 261 -11.75 -19.59 0.33
CA SER A 261 -11.43 -20.83 1.03
C SER A 261 -10.51 -21.73 0.19
N ARG A 262 -10.83 -21.93 -1.10
CA ARG A 262 -9.96 -22.69 -2.03
C ARG A 262 -8.57 -22.08 -2.18
N LYS A 263 -8.43 -20.75 -2.18
CA LYS A 263 -7.13 -20.07 -2.16
C LYS A 263 -6.33 -20.45 -0.91
N GLN A 264 -6.96 -20.44 0.26
CA GLN A 264 -6.30 -20.82 1.50
C GLN A 264 -5.88 -22.29 1.50
N GLU A 265 -6.75 -23.18 1.03
CA GLU A 265 -6.45 -24.61 0.87
C GLU A 265 -5.26 -24.83 -0.08
N ALA A 266 -5.27 -24.19 -1.26
CA ALA A 266 -4.19 -24.29 -2.22
C ALA A 266 -2.85 -23.79 -1.65
N LEU A 267 -2.86 -22.70 -0.88
CA LEU A 267 -1.68 -22.19 -0.19
C LEU A 267 -1.20 -23.15 0.91
N ALA A 268 -2.12 -23.76 1.66
CA ALA A 268 -1.77 -24.75 2.67
C ALA A 268 -1.14 -26.00 2.03
N THR A 269 -1.70 -26.52 0.94
CA THR A 269 -1.13 -27.62 0.16
C THR A 269 0.22 -27.24 -0.45
N PHE A 270 0.38 -25.98 -0.89
CA PHE A 270 1.65 -25.50 -1.40
C PHE A 270 2.75 -25.52 -0.34
N GLU A 271 2.49 -24.96 0.85
CA GLU A 271 3.46 -24.92 1.95
C GLU A 271 3.75 -26.31 2.53
N ALA A 272 2.73 -27.18 2.63
CA ALA A 272 2.89 -28.51 3.22
C ALA A 272 3.62 -29.51 2.30
N VAL A 273 3.27 -29.53 1.01
CA VAL A 273 3.73 -30.57 0.07
C VAL A 273 4.57 -29.97 -1.05
N THR A 274 4.02 -29.02 -1.79
CA THR A 274 4.62 -28.57 -3.07
C THR A 274 5.98 -27.92 -2.86
N LYS A 275 6.15 -27.15 -1.78
CA LYS A 275 7.43 -26.54 -1.40
C LYS A 275 8.53 -27.58 -1.20
N ARG A 276 8.21 -28.71 -0.53
CA ARG A 276 9.18 -29.79 -0.33
C ARG A 276 9.57 -30.44 -1.64
N VAL A 277 8.58 -30.73 -2.49
CA VAL A 277 8.83 -31.29 -3.83
C VAL A 277 9.75 -30.39 -4.67
N ILE A 278 9.52 -29.07 -4.66
CA ILE A 278 10.38 -28.10 -5.35
C ILE A 278 11.80 -28.12 -4.79
N SER A 279 11.94 -28.11 -3.45
CA SER A 279 13.24 -28.18 -2.81
C SER A 279 13.99 -29.46 -3.18
N ASP A 280 13.30 -30.61 -3.16
CA ASP A 280 13.89 -31.91 -3.47
C ASP A 280 14.30 -31.98 -4.96
N GLU A 281 13.46 -31.50 -5.87
CA GLU A 281 13.72 -31.46 -7.32
C GLU A 281 14.97 -30.62 -7.65
N ILE A 282 15.08 -29.42 -7.08
CA ILE A 282 16.24 -28.54 -7.30
C ILE A 282 17.49 -29.10 -6.63
N THR A 283 17.36 -29.66 -5.42
CA THR A 283 18.48 -30.26 -4.71
C THR A 283 19.02 -31.46 -5.47
N GLU A 284 18.16 -32.31 -6.02
CA GLU A 284 18.56 -33.48 -6.80
C GLU A 284 19.21 -33.07 -8.13
N ALA A 285 18.70 -32.04 -8.80
CA ALA A 285 19.32 -31.50 -10.01
C ALA A 285 20.75 -30.97 -9.78
N GLY A 286 21.00 -30.30 -8.64
CA GLY A 286 22.32 -29.80 -8.27
C GLY A 286 23.21 -30.81 -7.54
N ARG A 287 22.70 -32.00 -7.24
CA ARG A 287 23.35 -32.96 -6.34
C ARG A 287 24.67 -33.48 -6.89
N GLU A 288 24.68 -33.86 -8.16
CA GLU A 288 25.85 -34.49 -8.79
C GLU A 288 27.04 -33.53 -8.82
N GLU A 289 26.82 -32.29 -9.25
CA GLU A 289 27.85 -31.25 -9.27
C GLU A 289 28.35 -30.91 -7.85
N LEU A 290 27.43 -30.78 -6.90
CA LEU A 290 27.78 -30.46 -5.51
C LEU A 290 28.58 -31.59 -4.84
N GLU A 291 28.18 -32.85 -5.04
CA GLU A 291 28.92 -34.01 -4.50
C GLU A 291 30.28 -34.18 -5.17
N ALA A 292 30.40 -33.92 -6.48
CA ALA A 292 31.69 -33.92 -7.17
C ALA A 292 32.64 -32.85 -6.58
N LEU A 293 32.13 -31.64 -6.33
CA LEU A 293 32.90 -30.56 -5.72
C LEU A 293 33.31 -30.88 -4.27
N LYS A 294 32.39 -31.48 -3.50
CA LYS A 294 32.67 -31.95 -2.13
C LYS A 294 33.68 -33.09 -2.11
N ALA A 295 33.63 -34.00 -3.08
CA ALA A 295 34.61 -35.08 -3.21
C ALA A 295 35.99 -34.52 -3.53
N ALA A 296 36.11 -33.61 -4.50
CA ALA A 296 37.36 -32.93 -4.84
C ALA A 296 37.93 -32.15 -3.64
N TYR A 297 37.07 -31.46 -2.87
CA TYR A 297 37.47 -30.80 -1.63
C TYR A 297 38.01 -31.79 -0.60
N ARG A 298 37.32 -32.91 -0.35
CA ARG A 298 37.78 -33.95 0.58
C ARG A 298 39.12 -34.54 0.16
N GLU A 299 39.28 -34.87 -1.11
CA GLU A 299 40.52 -35.43 -1.66
C GLU A 299 41.69 -34.45 -1.52
N ASN A 300 41.51 -33.19 -1.90
CA ASN A 300 42.54 -32.17 -1.76
C ASN A 300 42.93 -31.95 -0.29
N LYS A 301 41.96 -32.00 0.62
CA LYS A 301 42.19 -31.86 2.07
C LYS A 301 42.93 -33.05 2.66
N GLU A 302 42.65 -34.27 2.21
CA GLU A 302 43.44 -35.45 2.57
C GLU A 302 44.86 -35.37 2.03
N HIS A 303 45.03 -34.95 0.78
CA HIS A 303 46.34 -34.76 0.17
C HIS A 303 47.15 -33.68 0.91
N PHE A 304 46.51 -32.57 1.27
CA PHE A 304 47.10 -31.55 2.13
C PHE A 304 47.57 -32.10 3.47
N ARG A 305 46.75 -32.92 4.16
CA ARG A 305 47.14 -33.56 5.43
C ARG A 305 48.35 -34.48 5.28
N LYS A 306 48.40 -35.29 4.21
CA LYS A 306 49.54 -36.17 3.93
C LYS A 306 50.82 -35.36 3.68
N VAL A 307 50.73 -34.30 2.88
CA VAL A 307 51.88 -33.42 2.58
C VAL A 307 52.32 -32.63 3.82
N ASP A 308 51.39 -32.11 4.63
CA ASP A 308 51.73 -31.44 5.89
C ASP A 308 52.43 -32.40 6.87
N GLY A 309 51.98 -33.66 6.95
CA GLY A 309 52.67 -34.72 7.69
C GLY A 309 54.10 -34.94 7.22
N ARG A 310 54.32 -35.04 5.91
CA ARG A 310 55.68 -35.17 5.32
C ARG A 310 56.55 -33.94 5.56
N VAL A 311 55.99 -32.74 5.51
CA VAL A 311 56.71 -31.51 5.85
C VAL A 311 57.18 -31.56 7.31
N ARG A 312 56.32 -31.99 8.23
CA ARG A 312 56.69 -32.16 9.66
C ARG A 312 57.77 -33.21 9.82
N GLU A 313 57.61 -34.37 9.18
CA GLU A 313 58.59 -35.46 9.23
C GLU A 313 59.96 -35.02 8.71
N PHE A 314 60.04 -34.43 7.52
CA PHE A 314 61.31 -33.92 6.98
C PHE A 314 61.90 -32.78 7.81
N THR A 315 61.07 -31.96 8.46
CA THR A 315 61.57 -30.92 9.37
C THR A 315 62.21 -31.55 10.60
N ILE A 316 61.56 -32.54 11.22
CA ILE A 316 62.09 -33.27 12.39
C ILE A 316 63.36 -34.03 12.00
N GLN A 317 63.37 -34.74 10.87
CA GLN A 317 64.57 -35.42 10.36
C GLN A 317 65.73 -34.44 10.12
N LEU A 318 65.45 -33.23 9.60
CA LEU A 318 66.48 -32.21 9.42
C LEU A 318 67.09 -31.77 10.76
N THR A 319 66.23 -31.55 11.75
CA THR A 319 66.62 -31.11 13.10
C THR A 319 67.38 -32.20 13.86
N ASP A 320 66.86 -33.43 13.89
CA ASP A 320 67.43 -34.52 14.68
C ASP A 320 68.76 -35.05 14.12
N GLN A 321 68.88 -35.16 12.79
CA GLN A 321 70.03 -35.81 12.16
C GLN A 321 71.12 -34.83 11.70
N TYR A 322 70.77 -33.58 11.38
CA TYR A 322 71.70 -32.67 10.69
C TYR A 322 71.92 -31.34 11.43
N GLU A 323 70.89 -30.78 12.09
CA GLU A 323 70.99 -29.47 12.75
C GLU A 323 71.95 -29.47 13.95
N GLY A 324 72.02 -30.57 14.71
CA GLY A 324 72.97 -30.71 15.83
C GLY A 324 74.45 -30.71 15.40
N TYR A 325 74.75 -31.12 14.16
CA TYR A 325 76.13 -31.23 13.66
C TYR A 325 76.56 -30.05 12.78
N LEU A 326 75.64 -29.52 11.98
CA LEU A 326 75.92 -28.43 11.04
C LEU A 326 75.56 -27.05 11.62
N GLY A 327 74.61 -27.00 12.54
CA GLY A 327 73.96 -25.76 12.96
C GLY A 327 72.94 -25.29 11.90
N LYS A 328 71.83 -24.71 12.38
CA LYS A 328 70.72 -24.24 11.55
C LYS A 328 71.13 -23.33 10.39
N ASP A 329 72.16 -22.51 10.63
CA ASP A 329 72.68 -21.54 9.67
C ASP A 329 73.37 -22.19 8.47
N PHE A 330 73.89 -23.43 8.58
CA PHE A 330 74.60 -24.11 7.50
C PHE A 330 73.70 -25.08 6.71
N LEU A 331 72.44 -25.24 7.11
CA LEU A 331 71.43 -26.03 6.41
C LEU A 331 70.75 -25.23 5.29
N THR A 332 71.55 -24.69 4.38
CA THR A 332 71.09 -24.03 3.14
C THR A 332 71.83 -24.62 1.95
N TYR A 333 71.21 -24.61 0.76
CA TYR A 333 71.81 -25.21 -0.44
C TYR A 333 73.22 -24.67 -0.72
N ASP A 334 73.38 -23.34 -0.71
CA ASP A 334 74.66 -22.67 -1.00
C ASP A 334 75.75 -23.01 0.03
N ARG A 335 75.38 -23.20 1.29
CA ARG A 335 76.34 -23.48 2.37
C ARG A 335 76.70 -24.96 2.43
N LEU A 336 75.74 -25.85 2.18
CA LEU A 336 76.01 -27.27 2.03
C LEU A 336 76.91 -27.54 0.82
N ASP A 337 76.69 -26.84 -0.30
CA ASP A 337 77.55 -26.94 -1.50
C ASP A 337 78.97 -26.46 -1.24
N ALA A 338 79.13 -25.32 -0.56
CA ALA A 338 80.45 -24.83 -0.22
C ALA A 338 81.20 -25.73 0.79
N LEU A 339 80.50 -26.34 1.76
CA LEU A 339 81.11 -27.29 2.69
C LEU A 339 81.54 -28.59 1.99
N MET A 340 80.76 -29.07 1.01
CA MET A 340 81.15 -30.21 0.17
C MET A 340 82.39 -29.88 -0.67
N GLU A 341 82.45 -28.69 -1.28
CA GLU A 341 83.57 -28.24 -2.09
C GLU A 341 84.88 -28.15 -1.27
N ILE A 342 84.81 -27.62 -0.03
CA ILE A 342 85.97 -27.54 0.89
C ILE A 342 86.51 -28.93 1.25
N LEU A 343 85.62 -29.91 1.45
CA LEU A 343 85.99 -31.30 1.74
C LEU A 343 86.53 -32.02 0.49
N GLU A 344 85.95 -31.78 -0.70
CA GLU A 344 86.41 -32.34 -1.98
C GLU A 344 87.79 -31.80 -2.39
N GLN A 345 88.11 -30.55 -2.02
CA GLN A 345 89.41 -29.93 -2.23
C GLN A 345 90.47 -30.33 -1.18
N GLY A 346 90.12 -31.18 -0.21
CA GLY A 346 91.02 -31.65 0.84
C GLY A 346 91.45 -30.58 1.85
N ARG A 347 90.75 -29.43 1.90
CA ARG A 347 91.08 -28.30 2.80
C ARG A 347 90.58 -28.51 4.23
N ALA A 348 89.76 -29.52 4.47
CA ALA A 348 89.30 -29.96 5.78
C ALA A 348 89.12 -31.47 5.78
N SER A 349 89.29 -32.10 6.95
CA SER A 349 89.09 -33.55 7.11
C SER A 349 87.75 -33.88 7.78
N THR A 350 87.22 -32.96 8.59
CA THR A 350 85.96 -33.10 9.31
C THR A 350 84.97 -31.99 9.01
N ILE A 351 83.67 -32.23 9.27
CA ILE A 351 82.59 -31.24 9.04
C ILE A 351 82.81 -29.97 9.87
N SER A 352 83.27 -30.09 11.11
CA SER A 352 83.56 -28.94 11.98
C SER A 352 84.73 -28.10 11.46
N GLU A 353 85.79 -28.74 10.95
CA GLU A 353 86.91 -28.05 10.29
C GLU A 353 86.48 -27.36 9.00
N ALA A 354 85.60 -27.99 8.21
CA ALA A 354 85.05 -27.39 7.00
C ALA A 354 84.20 -26.14 7.32
N ILE A 355 83.44 -26.15 8.43
CA ILE A 355 82.69 -24.99 8.92
C ILE A 355 83.62 -23.85 9.36
N VAL A 356 84.71 -24.17 10.06
CA VAL A 356 85.72 -23.17 10.46
C VAL A 356 86.40 -22.59 9.22
N ALA A 357 86.87 -23.44 8.30
CA ALA A 357 87.48 -23.02 7.04
C ALA A 357 86.53 -22.14 6.21
N TYR A 358 85.25 -22.50 6.12
CA TYR A 358 84.24 -21.69 5.44
C TYR A 358 84.08 -20.30 6.08
N ARG A 359 84.07 -20.22 7.42
CA ARG A 359 83.99 -18.94 8.15
C ARG A 359 85.25 -18.09 7.97
N THR A 360 86.44 -18.70 7.90
CA THR A 360 87.72 -18.02 7.69
C THR A 360 87.90 -17.54 6.25
N THR A 361 87.30 -18.21 5.27
CA THR A 361 87.38 -17.84 3.84
C THR A 361 86.39 -16.72 3.47
N ARG A 362 85.46 -16.38 4.37
CA ARG A 362 84.36 -15.44 4.12
C ARG A 362 84.32 -14.22 5.07
N GLN A 363 85.30 -14.11 5.98
CA GLN A 363 85.78 -12.82 6.49
C GLN A 363 86.75 -12.25 5.47
#